data_AF-A0A0L0C4E2-F1
#
_entry.id   AF-A0A0L0C4E2-F1
#
_cell.length_a   1.000
_cell.length_b   1.000
_cell.length_c   1.000
_cell.angle_alpha   90.00
_cell.angle_beta   90.00
_cell.angle_gamma   90.00
#
_symmetry.space_group_name_H-M   'P 1'
#
loop_
_entity.id
_entity.type
_entity.pdbx_description
1 polymer ?
#
loop_
_entity_poly.entity_id
_entity_poly.type
_entity_poly.pdbx_seq_one_letter_code
_entity_poly.pdbx_strand_id
1 'polypeptide(L)'
;MKASKIFSIFVLILQTQTSFCKPNEESTSISELEDDLRNDSLPQKQMIVIAYDQLMALGREYIDRSAEISRNILKDESLMLNEKPEVVEFKKNLKVFVESNDNSKKKDVFTIWTLISVYVQTIENYVELSEEKITPESKFILEIINKYDCHTVNMEYRRKFNVTVDDFTRKFEEHKEHMNEHVLQWFKTFKALTKFDEKLETLTDFMFMLT
;
A
#
# COMPACT_ATOMS: atom_id res chain seq x y z
N MET A 1 12.20 0.42 -1.88
CA MET A 1 12.33 0.33 -0.40
C MET A 1 11.62 -0.94 0.04
N LYS A 2 12.22 -1.81 0.87
CA LYS A 2 11.61 -3.10 1.23
C LYS A 2 10.18 -2.87 1.74
N ALA A 3 9.18 -3.57 1.20
CA ALA A 3 7.81 -3.59 1.74
C ALA A 3 7.78 -3.84 3.26
N SER A 4 8.82 -4.51 3.78
CA SER A 4 9.07 -4.69 5.21
C SER A 4 9.22 -3.40 6.01
N LYS A 5 9.74 -2.29 5.46
CA LYS A 5 9.91 -1.03 6.22
C LYS A 5 8.58 -0.31 6.44
N ILE A 6 7.73 -0.25 5.40
CA ILE A 6 6.38 0.31 5.50
C ILE A 6 5.53 -0.57 6.43
N PHE A 7 5.60 -1.89 6.27
CA PHE A 7 4.95 -2.84 7.17
C PHE A 7 5.46 -2.73 8.62
N SER A 8 6.77 -2.54 8.83
CA SER A 8 7.34 -2.34 10.17
C SER A 8 6.85 -1.07 10.84
N ILE A 9 6.63 0.02 10.10
CA ILE A 9 6.06 1.26 10.64
C ILE A 9 4.61 1.00 11.11
N PHE A 10 3.77 0.37 10.27
CA PHE A 10 2.40 0.04 10.66
C PHE A 10 2.30 -1.00 11.81
N VAL A 11 3.16 -2.01 11.84
CA VAL A 11 3.22 -3.01 12.93
C VAL A 11 3.73 -2.40 14.23
N LEU A 12 4.73 -1.50 14.19
CA LEU A 12 5.21 -0.77 15.37
C LEU A 12 4.11 0.14 15.93
N ILE A 13 3.28 0.75 15.08
CA ILE A 13 2.19 1.65 15.49
C ILE A 13 1.00 0.90 16.12
N LEU A 14 0.69 -0.32 15.65
CA LEU A 14 -0.35 -1.15 16.26
C LEU A 14 0.13 -1.83 17.56
N GLN A 15 1.42 -2.20 17.65
CA GLN A 15 1.98 -2.80 18.85
C GLN A 15 2.18 -1.81 20.01
N THR A 16 2.36 -0.51 19.74
CA THR A 16 2.42 0.49 20.81
C THR A 16 1.06 0.71 21.46
N GLN A 17 -0.05 0.57 20.73
CA GLN A 17 -1.40 0.54 21.31
C GLN A 17 -1.63 -0.68 22.20
N THR A 18 -1.07 -1.85 21.87
CA THR A 18 -1.21 -3.07 22.70
C THR A 18 -0.24 -3.15 23.88
N SER A 19 0.89 -2.44 23.82
CA SER A 19 1.98 -2.61 24.80
C SER A 19 2.02 -1.52 25.89
N PHE A 20 1.37 -0.37 25.68
CA PHE A 20 1.38 0.75 26.65
C PHE A 20 0.00 1.21 27.12
N CYS A 21 -1.09 0.73 26.53
CA CYS A 21 -2.43 0.91 27.08
C CYS A 21 -2.81 -0.30 27.93
N LYS A 22 -3.33 -0.04 29.14
CA LYS A 22 -4.11 -1.06 29.87
C LYS A 22 -5.16 -1.64 28.92
N PRO A 23 -5.51 -2.93 29.04
CA PRO A 23 -6.60 -3.51 28.25
C PRO A 23 -7.88 -2.76 28.63
N ASN A 24 -8.21 -1.71 27.86
CA ASN A 24 -9.52 -1.13 27.86
C ASN A 24 -10.38 -2.14 27.09
N GLU A 25 -11.50 -2.53 27.69
CA GLU A 25 -12.52 -3.39 27.06
C GLU A 25 -13.20 -2.72 25.83
N GLU A 26 -12.71 -1.54 25.42
CA GLU A 26 -13.14 -0.78 24.25
C GLU A 26 -11.93 -0.60 23.32
N SER A 27 -11.60 -1.63 22.53
CA SER A 27 -10.77 -1.41 21.35
C SER A 27 -11.65 -0.66 20.34
N THR A 28 -11.55 0.67 20.31
CA THR A 28 -12.22 1.49 19.30
C THR A 28 -11.87 0.92 17.94
N SER A 29 -12.86 0.37 17.24
CA SER A 29 -12.58 -0.24 15.95
C SER A 29 -12.15 0.86 14.98
N ILE A 30 -11.28 0.55 14.00
CA ILE A 30 -10.89 1.52 12.96
C ILE A 30 -12.13 2.14 12.27
N SER A 31 -13.26 1.42 12.27
CA SER A 31 -14.55 1.90 11.78
C SER A 31 -15.14 3.04 12.62
N GLU A 32 -15.02 3.00 13.95
CA GLU A 32 -15.53 4.06 14.84
C GLU A 32 -14.68 5.32 14.74
N LEU A 33 -13.35 5.17 14.64
CA LEU A 33 -12.44 6.29 14.39
C LEU A 33 -12.72 6.96 13.03
N GLU A 34 -13.04 6.16 12.01
CA GLU A 34 -13.42 6.68 10.68
C GLU A 34 -14.74 7.47 10.74
N ASP A 35 -15.75 6.96 11.44
CA ASP A 35 -17.04 7.64 11.60
C ASP A 35 -16.89 8.95 12.40
N ASP A 36 -16.09 8.95 13.47
CA ASP A 36 -15.80 10.15 14.26
C ASP A 36 -15.04 11.22 13.46
N LEU A 37 -14.07 10.80 12.63
CA LEU A 37 -13.34 11.71 11.74
C LEU A 37 -14.25 12.32 10.66
N ARG A 38 -15.19 11.54 10.13
CA ARG A 38 -16.12 11.99 9.08
C ARG A 38 -17.20 12.93 9.61
N ASN A 39 -17.59 12.80 10.88
CA ASN A 39 -18.59 13.64 11.52
C ASN A 39 -18.01 14.97 12.05
N ASP A 40 -16.69 15.14 12.05
CA ASP A 40 -16.03 16.34 12.53
C ASP A 40 -15.83 17.39 11.41
N SER A 41 -16.33 18.60 11.64
CA SER A 41 -16.23 19.71 10.70
C SER A 41 -14.89 20.45 10.72
N LEU A 42 -13.96 20.09 11.60
CA LEU A 42 -12.66 20.75 11.69
C LEU A 42 -11.87 20.55 10.39
N PRO A 43 -11.37 21.63 9.74
CA PRO A 43 -10.63 21.53 8.48
C PRO A 43 -9.44 20.56 8.53
N GLN A 44 -8.77 20.47 9.68
CA GLN A 44 -7.67 19.52 9.92
C GLN A 44 -8.11 18.07 9.76
N LYS A 45 -9.25 17.69 10.34
CA LYS A 45 -9.79 16.33 10.24
C LYS A 45 -10.34 16.03 8.85
N GLN A 46 -10.92 17.01 8.18
CA GLN A 46 -11.33 16.87 6.78
C GLN A 46 -10.12 16.57 5.87
N MET A 47 -8.96 17.18 6.12
CA MET A 47 -7.75 16.86 5.36
C MET A 47 -7.27 15.42 5.58
N ILE A 48 -7.43 14.87 6.80
CA ILE A 48 -7.15 13.46 7.07
C ILE A 48 -8.09 12.56 6.29
N VAL A 49 -9.40 12.84 6.33
CA VAL A 49 -10.41 12.07 5.59
C VAL A 49 -10.11 12.06 4.09
N ILE A 50 -9.73 13.23 3.53
CA ILE A 50 -9.34 13.34 2.12
C ILE A 50 -8.11 12.47 1.82
N ALA A 51 -7.04 12.59 2.61
CA ALA A 51 -5.82 11.80 2.41
C ALA A 51 -6.12 10.29 2.51
N TYR A 52 -6.88 9.90 3.53
CA TYR A 52 -7.31 8.52 3.74
C TYR A 52 -8.12 7.99 2.57
N ASP A 53 -9.19 8.67 2.16
CA ASP A 53 -10.07 8.23 1.07
C ASP A 53 -9.31 8.07 -0.25
N GLN A 54 -8.39 9.01 -0.54
CA GLN A 54 -7.59 8.96 -1.76
C GLN A 54 -6.56 7.82 -1.75
N LEU A 55 -5.87 7.60 -0.63
CA LEU A 55 -4.93 6.49 -0.49
C LEU A 55 -5.64 5.14 -0.54
N MET A 56 -6.82 5.05 0.09
CA MET A 56 -7.65 3.86 0.08
C MET A 56 -8.17 3.53 -1.31
N ALA A 57 -8.66 4.52 -2.05
CA ALA A 57 -9.10 4.33 -3.43
C ALA A 57 -7.94 3.85 -4.33
N LEU A 58 -6.77 4.49 -4.20
CA LEU A 58 -5.58 4.14 -4.96
C LEU A 58 -5.10 2.71 -4.63
N GLY A 59 -5.08 2.34 -3.35
CA GLY A 59 -4.69 1.01 -2.90
C GLY A 59 -5.66 -0.07 -3.39
N ARG A 60 -6.98 0.17 -3.37
CA ARG A 60 -8.00 -0.76 -3.92
C ARG A 60 -7.76 -1.03 -5.40
N GLU A 61 -7.57 0.03 -6.17
CA GLU A 61 -7.34 -0.09 -7.60
C GLU A 61 -6.07 -0.91 -7.89
N TYR A 62 -5.00 -0.66 -7.14
CA TYR A 62 -3.76 -1.43 -7.26
C TYR A 62 -3.97 -2.92 -7.02
N ILE A 63 -4.64 -3.30 -5.92
CA ILE A 63 -4.85 -4.72 -5.59
C ILE A 63 -5.80 -5.39 -6.57
N ASP A 64 -6.83 -4.69 -7.06
CA ASP A 64 -7.77 -5.22 -8.05
C ASP A 64 -7.04 -5.52 -9.36
N ARG A 65 -6.24 -4.58 -9.84
CA ARG A 65 -5.45 -4.76 -11.06
C ARG A 65 -4.39 -5.85 -10.91
N SER A 66 -3.70 -5.87 -9.77
CA SER A 66 -2.70 -6.89 -9.44
C SER A 66 -3.32 -8.28 -9.37
N ALA A 67 -4.53 -8.41 -8.81
CA ALA A 67 -5.26 -9.67 -8.73
C ALA A 67 -5.69 -10.15 -10.12
N GLU A 68 -6.17 -9.26 -10.99
CA GLU A 68 -6.47 -9.58 -12.39
C GLU A 68 -5.25 -10.16 -13.11
N ILE A 69 -4.11 -9.48 -13.02
CA ILE A 69 -2.85 -9.93 -13.64
C ILE A 69 -2.41 -11.26 -13.05
N SER A 70 -2.46 -11.41 -11.73
CA SER A 70 -2.09 -12.65 -11.03
C SER A 70 -2.95 -13.83 -11.49
N ARG A 71 -4.27 -13.63 -11.69
CA ARG A 71 -5.16 -14.66 -12.25
C ARG A 71 -4.79 -15.03 -13.68
N ASN A 72 -4.34 -14.07 -14.49
CA ASN A 72 -3.91 -14.33 -15.86
C ASN A 72 -2.58 -15.08 -15.91
N ILE A 73 -1.63 -14.74 -15.04
CA ILE A 73 -0.36 -15.46 -14.86
C ILE A 73 -0.63 -16.92 -14.44
N LEU A 74 -1.54 -17.14 -13.48
CA LEU A 74 -1.88 -18.48 -13.00
C LEU A 74 -2.55 -19.37 -14.05
N LYS A 75 -3.03 -18.80 -15.16
CA LYS A 75 -3.58 -19.52 -16.33
C LYS A 75 -2.55 -19.71 -17.45
N ASP A 76 -1.34 -19.18 -17.30
CA ASP A 76 -0.28 -19.34 -18.30
C ASP A 76 0.15 -20.81 -18.41
N GLU A 77 0.00 -21.40 -19.60
CA GLU A 77 0.34 -22.81 -19.84
C GLU A 77 1.79 -23.16 -19.50
N SER A 78 2.73 -22.27 -19.85
CA SER A 78 4.15 -22.49 -19.58
C SER A 78 4.47 -22.49 -18.09
N LEU A 79 3.73 -21.68 -17.31
CA LEU A 79 3.85 -21.66 -15.85
C LEU A 79 3.17 -22.87 -15.20
N MET A 80 2.00 -23.27 -15.71
CA MET A 80 1.24 -24.40 -15.18
C MET A 80 2.02 -25.70 -15.26
N LEU A 81 2.64 -25.99 -16.41
CA LEU A 81 3.38 -27.22 -16.67
C LEU A 81 4.74 -27.29 -15.98
N ASN A 82 5.23 -26.19 -15.40
CA ASN A 82 6.53 -26.13 -14.76
C ASN A 82 6.44 -26.52 -13.28
N GLU A 83 7.00 -27.67 -12.92
CA GLU A 83 6.95 -28.25 -11.56
C GLU A 83 8.19 -27.96 -10.72
N LYS A 84 9.10 -27.09 -11.19
CA LYS A 84 10.32 -26.77 -10.45
C LYS A 84 9.98 -26.07 -9.12
N PRO A 85 10.68 -26.37 -8.01
CA PRO A 85 10.29 -25.91 -6.67
C PRO A 85 10.07 -24.40 -6.54
N GLU A 86 10.97 -23.60 -7.12
CA GLU A 86 10.87 -22.13 -7.08
C GLU A 86 9.64 -21.61 -7.85
N VAL A 87 9.32 -22.23 -8.99
CA VAL A 87 8.15 -21.89 -9.80
C VAL A 87 6.85 -22.32 -9.11
N VAL A 88 6.87 -23.45 -8.42
CA VAL A 88 5.75 -23.92 -7.60
C VAL A 88 5.48 -22.96 -6.43
N GLU A 89 6.53 -22.49 -5.76
CA GLU A 89 6.39 -21.51 -4.66
C GLU A 89 5.87 -20.16 -5.18
N PHE A 90 6.38 -19.68 -6.33
CA PHE A 90 5.84 -18.49 -6.99
C PHE A 90 4.34 -18.61 -7.30
N LYS A 91 3.92 -19.74 -7.90
CA LYS A 91 2.50 -20.03 -8.16
C LYS A 91 1.68 -20.03 -6.87
N LYS A 92 2.19 -20.63 -5.81
CA LYS A 92 1.51 -20.69 -4.50
C LYS A 92 1.33 -19.29 -3.92
N ASN A 93 2.36 -18.44 -3.96
CA ASN A 93 2.28 -17.08 -3.46
C ASN A 93 1.27 -16.22 -4.23
N LEU A 94 1.22 -16.35 -5.56
CA LEU A 94 0.19 -15.71 -6.39
C LEU A 94 -1.22 -16.21 -6.04
N LYS A 95 -1.41 -17.52 -5.81
CA LYS A 95 -2.71 -18.07 -5.39
C LYS A 95 -3.14 -17.51 -4.04
N VAL A 96 -2.24 -17.49 -3.05
CA VAL A 96 -2.52 -16.92 -1.73
C VAL A 96 -2.96 -15.47 -1.85
N PHE A 97 -2.28 -14.67 -2.67
CA PHE A 97 -2.67 -13.28 -2.93
C PHE A 97 -4.07 -13.17 -3.54
N VAL A 98 -4.35 -13.91 -4.62
CA VAL A 98 -5.65 -13.89 -5.30
C VAL A 98 -6.78 -14.36 -4.38
N GLU A 99 -6.59 -15.46 -3.66
CA GLU A 99 -7.58 -16.00 -2.73
C GLU A 99 -7.84 -15.02 -1.57
N SER A 100 -6.80 -14.38 -1.06
CA SER A 100 -6.93 -13.38 0.00
C SER A 100 -7.69 -12.14 -0.51
N ASN A 101 -7.43 -11.70 -1.74
CA ASN A 101 -8.18 -10.62 -2.37
C ASN A 101 -9.66 -10.98 -2.58
N ASP A 102 -9.96 -12.20 -3.02
CA ASP A 102 -11.32 -12.65 -3.35
C ASP A 102 -12.17 -12.92 -2.11
N ASN A 103 -11.56 -13.41 -1.03
CA ASN A 103 -12.25 -13.71 0.22
C ASN A 103 -12.44 -12.48 1.15
N SER A 104 -11.82 -11.35 0.82
CA SER A 104 -11.90 -10.13 1.60
C SER A 104 -13.25 -9.44 1.42
N LYS A 105 -14.21 -9.75 2.30
CA LYS A 105 -15.58 -9.15 2.30
C LYS A 105 -15.57 -7.62 2.41
N LYS A 106 -14.64 -7.06 3.18
CA LYS A 106 -14.40 -5.62 3.32
C LYS A 106 -12.92 -5.36 3.07
N LYS A 107 -12.60 -4.57 2.05
CA LYS A 107 -11.23 -4.10 1.77
C LYS A 107 -10.94 -2.88 2.63
N ASP A 108 -10.84 -3.09 3.95
CA ASP A 108 -10.39 -2.05 4.87
C ASP A 108 -8.91 -1.73 4.67
N VAL A 109 -8.42 -0.70 5.38
CA VAL A 109 -7.06 -0.18 5.21
C VAL A 109 -6.02 -1.27 5.45
N PHE A 110 -6.19 -2.07 6.51
CA PHE A 110 -5.29 -3.15 6.86
C PHE A 110 -5.23 -4.19 5.74
N THR A 111 -6.40 -4.64 5.28
CA THR A 111 -6.53 -5.64 4.22
C THR A 111 -5.86 -5.19 2.94
N ILE A 112 -6.08 -3.93 2.52
CA ILE A 112 -5.46 -3.38 1.31
C ILE A 112 -3.94 -3.41 1.43
N TRP A 113 -3.36 -2.88 2.51
CA TRP A 113 -1.92 -2.80 2.65
C TRP A 113 -1.26 -4.16 2.82
N THR A 114 -1.91 -5.11 3.51
CA THR A 114 -1.46 -6.50 3.56
C THR A 114 -1.42 -7.11 2.17
N LEU A 115 -2.47 -6.94 1.37
CA LEU A 115 -2.53 -7.46 0.00
C LEU A 115 -1.47 -6.83 -0.91
N ILE A 116 -1.26 -5.52 -0.81
CA ILE A 116 -0.17 -4.82 -1.52
C ILE A 116 1.16 -5.45 -1.14
N SER A 117 1.44 -5.62 0.16
CA SER A 117 2.70 -6.18 0.65
C SER A 117 2.94 -7.60 0.13
N VAL A 118 1.92 -8.47 0.17
CA VAL A 118 2.03 -9.85 -0.35
C VAL A 118 2.33 -9.85 -1.84
N TYR A 119 1.61 -9.05 -2.63
CA TYR A 119 1.84 -8.97 -4.08
C TYR A 119 3.23 -8.42 -4.40
N VAL A 120 3.60 -7.31 -3.77
CA VAL A 120 4.90 -6.66 -3.95
C VAL A 120 6.04 -7.64 -3.59
N GLN A 121 5.96 -8.34 -2.47
CA GLN A 121 6.96 -9.36 -2.11
C GLN A 121 7.00 -10.52 -3.10
N THR A 122 5.85 -10.90 -3.68
CA THR A 122 5.79 -11.98 -4.68
C THR A 122 6.48 -11.60 -5.99
N ILE A 123 6.44 -10.32 -6.37
CA ILE A 123 6.99 -9.83 -7.66
C ILE A 123 8.39 -9.22 -7.51
N GLU A 124 8.59 -8.28 -6.57
CA GLU A 124 9.84 -7.52 -6.41
C GLU A 124 11.03 -8.40 -6.06
N ASN A 125 10.80 -9.50 -5.32
CA ASN A 125 11.86 -10.45 -4.99
C ASN A 125 12.56 -11.01 -6.22
N TYR A 126 11.89 -11.06 -7.38
CA TYR A 126 12.46 -11.49 -8.64
C TYR A 126 13.04 -10.32 -9.43
N VAL A 127 12.33 -9.18 -9.48
CA VAL A 127 12.74 -7.97 -10.22
C VAL A 127 14.04 -7.38 -9.66
N GLU A 128 14.27 -7.46 -8.35
CA GLU A 128 15.46 -6.91 -7.69
C GLU A 128 16.62 -7.93 -7.55
N LEU A 129 16.54 -9.12 -8.17
CA LEU A 129 17.63 -10.09 -8.12
C LEU A 129 18.89 -9.52 -8.79
N SER A 130 20.01 -9.55 -8.06
CA SER A 130 21.33 -9.34 -8.64
C SER A 130 21.67 -10.43 -9.65
N GLU A 131 22.42 -10.10 -10.71
CA GLU A 131 22.80 -11.05 -11.77
C GLU A 131 23.38 -12.36 -11.23
N GLU A 132 24.18 -12.30 -10.16
CA GLU A 132 24.79 -13.46 -9.49
C GLU A 132 23.79 -14.44 -8.84
N LYS A 133 22.56 -14.00 -8.58
CA LYS A 133 21.49 -14.80 -7.95
C LYS A 133 20.44 -15.28 -8.94
N ILE A 134 20.59 -14.95 -10.23
CA ILE A 134 19.66 -15.38 -11.26
C ILE A 134 19.88 -16.86 -11.55
N THR A 135 18.86 -17.67 -11.27
CA THR A 135 18.76 -19.08 -11.63
C THR A 135 17.98 -19.21 -12.94
N PRO A 136 18.02 -20.36 -13.64
CA PRO A 136 17.14 -20.60 -14.77
C PRO A 136 15.65 -20.45 -14.41
N GLU A 137 15.28 -20.80 -13.18
CA GLU A 137 13.92 -20.69 -12.65
C GLU A 137 13.53 -19.24 -12.39
N SER A 138 14.37 -18.45 -11.72
CA SER A 138 14.10 -17.05 -11.46
C SER A 138 14.09 -16.21 -12.74
N LYS A 139 14.93 -16.57 -13.72
CA LYS A 139 14.88 -15.99 -15.07
C LYS A 139 13.56 -16.29 -15.77
N PHE A 140 13.08 -17.54 -15.72
CA PHE A 140 11.78 -17.90 -16.27
C PHE A 140 10.63 -17.14 -15.59
N ILE A 141 10.66 -17.01 -14.26
CA ILE A 141 9.66 -16.23 -13.51
C ILE A 141 9.70 -14.75 -13.93
N LEU A 142 10.90 -14.17 -14.09
CA LEU A 142 11.07 -12.82 -14.61
C LEU A 142 10.49 -12.64 -16.01
N GLU A 143 10.67 -13.62 -16.90
CA GLU A 143 10.06 -13.62 -18.23
C GLU A 143 8.53 -13.62 -18.16
N ILE A 144 7.93 -14.39 -17.23
CA ILE A 144 6.49 -14.36 -16.97
C ILE A 144 6.03 -13.00 -16.42
N ILE A 145 6.74 -12.45 -15.44
CA ILE A 145 6.47 -11.12 -14.87
C ILE A 145 6.47 -10.03 -15.95
N ASN A 146 7.46 -10.09 -16.85
CA ASN A 146 7.57 -9.15 -17.97
C ASN A 146 6.49 -9.37 -19.03
N LYS A 147 6.16 -10.64 -19.35
CA LYS A 147 5.11 -10.99 -20.33
C LYS A 147 3.74 -10.41 -19.95
N TYR A 148 3.42 -10.41 -18.66
CA TYR A 148 2.16 -9.87 -18.14
C TYR A 148 2.26 -8.42 -17.68
N ASP A 149 3.41 -7.78 -17.93
CA ASP A 149 3.66 -6.37 -17.68
C ASP A 149 3.34 -5.92 -16.25
N CYS A 150 3.72 -6.74 -15.26
CA CYS A 150 3.50 -6.43 -13.84
C CYS A 150 4.13 -5.09 -13.44
N HIS A 151 5.22 -4.68 -14.11
CA HIS A 151 5.89 -3.40 -13.88
C HIS A 151 4.98 -2.19 -14.20
N THR A 152 4.12 -2.30 -15.22
CA THR A 152 3.20 -1.22 -15.58
C THR A 152 2.21 -0.91 -14.46
N VAL A 153 1.79 -1.90 -13.66
CA VAL A 153 0.93 -1.66 -12.48
C VAL A 153 1.63 -0.73 -11.49
N ASN A 154 2.90 -0.97 -11.21
CA ASN A 154 3.70 -0.14 -10.31
C ASN A 154 3.90 1.28 -10.86
N MET A 155 4.14 1.41 -12.17
CA MET A 155 4.26 2.72 -12.82
C MET A 155 2.95 3.51 -12.76
N GLU A 156 1.83 2.86 -13.08
CA GLU A 156 0.51 3.48 -13.04
C GLU A 156 0.14 3.92 -11.62
N TYR A 157 0.45 3.09 -10.62
CA TYR A 157 0.27 3.43 -9.22
C TYR A 157 1.05 4.69 -8.84
N ARG A 158 2.35 4.75 -9.18
CA ARG A 158 3.20 5.93 -8.92
C ARG A 158 2.67 7.17 -9.62
N ARG A 159 2.21 7.04 -10.87
CA ARG A 159 1.62 8.15 -11.64
C ARG A 159 0.35 8.68 -10.97
N LYS A 160 -0.56 7.79 -10.58
CA LYS A 160 -1.81 8.15 -9.90
C LYS A 160 -1.57 8.70 -8.51
N PHE A 161 -0.59 8.17 -7.77
CA PHE A 161 -0.16 8.73 -6.50
C PHE A 161 0.30 10.18 -6.65
N ASN A 162 1.09 10.50 -7.67
CA ASN A 162 1.50 11.89 -7.89
C ASN A 162 0.28 12.81 -8.14
N VAL A 163 -0.71 12.36 -8.91
CA VAL A 163 -1.98 13.10 -9.09
C VAL A 163 -2.71 13.28 -7.76
N THR A 164 -2.77 12.23 -6.93
CA THR A 164 -3.33 12.30 -5.57
C THR A 164 -2.60 13.32 -4.70
N VAL A 165 -1.26 13.31 -4.71
CA VAL A 165 -0.44 14.26 -3.97
C VAL A 165 -0.68 15.70 -4.42
N ASP A 166 -0.80 15.92 -5.73
CA ASP A 166 -1.06 17.25 -6.28
C ASP A 166 -2.45 17.76 -5.85
N ASP A 167 -3.48 16.90 -5.90
CA ASP A 167 -4.83 17.26 -5.42
C ASP A 167 -4.85 17.51 -3.91
N PHE A 168 -4.21 16.64 -3.11
CA PHE A 168 -4.07 16.84 -1.67
C PHE A 168 -3.36 18.16 -1.36
N THR A 169 -2.26 18.46 -2.05
CA THR A 169 -1.48 19.70 -1.88
C THR A 169 -2.35 20.93 -2.17
N ARG A 170 -3.11 20.89 -3.26
CA ARG A 170 -4.04 21.96 -3.62
C ARG A 170 -5.09 22.19 -2.53
N LYS A 171 -5.76 21.11 -2.08
CA LYS A 171 -6.79 21.20 -1.03
C LYS A 171 -6.23 21.64 0.32
N PHE A 172 -5.02 21.22 0.65
CA PHE A 172 -4.34 21.68 1.87
C PHE A 172 -4.08 23.19 1.82
N GLU A 173 -3.56 23.71 0.69
CA GLU A 173 -3.30 25.14 0.52
C GLU A 173 -4.58 25.99 0.63
N GLU A 174 -5.73 25.45 0.19
CA GLU A 174 -7.05 26.10 0.32
C GLU A 174 -7.50 26.25 1.79
N HIS A 175 -7.04 25.38 2.69
CA HIS A 175 -7.46 25.34 4.10
C HIS A 175 -6.34 25.69 5.09
N LYS A 176 -5.15 26.07 4.61
CA LYS A 176 -3.95 26.23 5.45
C LYS A 176 -4.09 27.27 6.56
N GLU A 177 -4.95 28.28 6.38
CA GLU A 177 -5.21 29.32 7.38
C GLU A 177 -5.89 28.79 8.65
N HIS A 178 -6.46 27.58 8.59
CA HIS A 178 -7.06 26.88 9.72
C HIS A 178 -6.15 25.80 10.32
N MET A 179 -4.90 25.71 9.85
CA MET A 179 -3.93 24.71 10.30
C MET A 179 -3.06 25.28 11.42
N ASN A 180 -2.74 24.44 12.40
CA ASN A 180 -1.77 24.81 13.44
C ASN A 180 -0.33 24.79 12.88
N GLU A 181 0.60 25.42 13.60
CA GLU A 181 2.00 25.56 13.16
C GLU A 181 2.68 24.22 12.88
N HIS A 182 2.38 23.19 13.69
CA HIS A 182 2.95 21.86 13.51
C HIS A 182 2.55 21.23 12.17
N VAL A 183 1.26 21.34 11.81
CA VAL A 183 0.72 20.84 10.55
C VAL A 183 1.24 21.64 9.35
N LEU A 184 1.41 22.96 9.50
CA LEU A 184 2.03 23.81 8.47
C LEU A 184 3.49 23.43 8.24
N GLN A 185 4.25 23.16 9.30
CA GLN A 185 5.64 22.75 9.21
C GLN A 185 5.78 21.35 8.60
N TRP A 186 4.88 20.41 8.94
CA TRP A 186 4.80 19.11 8.28
C TRP A 186 4.56 19.29 6.77
N PHE A 187 3.61 20.13 6.37
CA PHE A 187 3.27 20.32 4.97
C PHE A 187 4.42 20.94 4.17
N LYS A 188 5.17 21.86 4.77
CA LYS A 188 6.39 22.42 4.16
C LYS A 188 7.43 21.32 3.90
N THR A 189 7.63 20.41 4.85
CA THR A 189 8.51 19.25 4.68
C THR A 189 8.00 18.34 3.58
N PHE A 190 6.71 17.98 3.61
CA PHE A 190 6.06 17.12 2.63
C PHE A 190 6.21 17.65 1.18
N LYS A 191 6.02 18.95 0.97
CA LYS A 191 6.20 19.60 -0.35
C LYS A 191 7.64 19.55 -0.87
N ALA A 192 8.62 19.56 0.03
CA ALA A 192 10.04 19.51 -0.35
C ALA A 192 10.50 18.11 -0.77
N LEU A 193 9.75 17.07 -0.41
CA LEU A 193 10.06 15.69 -0.80
C LEU A 193 9.88 15.52 -2.31
N THR A 194 10.79 14.76 -2.92
CA THR A 194 10.75 14.46 -4.36
C THR A 194 10.63 12.98 -4.64
N LYS A 195 11.04 12.13 -3.69
CA LYS A 195 10.96 10.68 -3.84
C LYS A 195 9.58 10.17 -3.47
N PHE A 196 9.08 9.26 -4.30
CA PHE A 196 7.79 8.60 -4.10
C PHE A 196 7.70 7.92 -2.72
N ASP A 197 8.70 7.11 -2.35
CA ASP A 197 8.71 6.36 -1.09
C ASP A 197 8.60 7.31 0.14
N GLU A 198 9.37 8.41 0.12
CA GLU A 198 9.38 9.41 1.20
C GLU A 198 8.04 10.16 1.28
N LYS A 199 7.44 10.51 0.13
CA LYS A 199 6.12 11.15 0.09
C LYS A 199 5.00 10.24 0.60
N LEU A 200 5.02 8.97 0.21
CA LEU A 200 4.02 7.99 0.64
C LEU A 200 4.09 7.78 2.14
N GLU A 201 5.31 7.62 2.69
CA GLU A 201 5.56 7.51 4.13
C GLU A 201 5.06 8.76 4.86
N THR A 202 5.46 9.94 4.42
CA THR A 202 5.09 11.21 5.06
C THR A 202 3.58 11.50 5.02
N LEU A 203 2.92 11.16 3.90
CA LEU A 203 1.45 11.28 3.78
C LEU A 203 0.73 10.25 4.65
N THR A 204 1.34 9.09 4.86
CA THR A 204 0.84 8.08 5.79
C THR A 204 0.93 8.58 7.24
N ASP A 205 2.07 9.15 7.63
CA ASP A 205 2.29 9.73 8.96
C ASP A 205 1.31 10.86 9.26
N PHE A 206 0.93 11.65 8.25
CA PHE A 206 -0.06 12.72 8.41
C PHE A 206 -1.40 12.22 8.94
N MET A 207 -1.83 11.03 8.53
CA MET A 207 -3.09 10.45 9.01
C MET A 207 -3.09 10.16 10.51
N PHE A 208 -1.89 10.04 11.12
CA PHE A 208 -1.71 9.77 12.55
C PHE A 208 -1.31 11.01 13.36
N MET A 209 -0.96 12.11 12.70
CA MET A 209 -0.53 13.35 13.37
C MET A 209 -1.66 14.07 14.10
N LEU A 210 -2.91 13.76 13.73
CA LEU A 210 -4.11 14.53 14.10
C LEU A 210 -5.22 13.65 14.71
N THR A 211 -4.91 12.38 14.96
CA THR A 211 -5.68 11.44 15.79
C THR A 211 -5.11 11.42 17.20
#